data_AF-A0A0H5NKT9-F1
#
_entry.id   AF-A0A0H5NKT9-F1
#
_cell.length_a   1.000
_cell.length_b   1.000
_cell.length_c   1.000
_cell.angle_alpha   90.00
_cell.angle_beta   90.00
_cell.angle_gamma   90.00
#
_symmetry.space_group_name_H-M   'P 1'
#
loop_
_entity.id
_entity.type
_entity.pdbx_description
1 polymer ?
#
loop_
_entity_poly.entity_id
_entity_poly.type
_entity_poly.pdbx_seq_one_letter_code
_entity_poly.pdbx_strand_id
1 'polypeptide(L)'
;MSIGKLVSFDSSRGFGFIRPEDGGPDVFVHVNDIGLDEDELRQGRVFEFDVTEGDRGPKAINLSAVGGGGPAAAPRVRKDRGGQLSADEHRRLITELLLDASPALTAGEILTIRERLTAFADERGWLD
;
A
#
# COMPACT_ATOMS: atom_id res chain seq x y z
N MET A 1 1.28 -8.24 17.96
CA MET A 1 0.28 -8.32 16.89
C MET A 1 -1.11 -8.28 17.51
N SER A 2 -1.90 -7.32 17.04
CA SER A 2 -3.28 -7.04 17.44
C SER A 2 -4.12 -6.92 16.17
N ILE A 3 -5.40 -7.31 16.25
CA ILE A 3 -6.35 -7.19 15.15
C ILE A 3 -7.35 -6.09 15.51
N GLY A 4 -7.72 -5.30 14.53
CA GLY A 4 -8.64 -4.19 14.74
C GLY A 4 -9.28 -3.69 13.47
N LYS A 5 -10.39 -2.97 13.65
CA LYS A 5 -11.18 -2.41 12.57
C LYS A 5 -10.87 -0.94 12.38
N LEU A 6 -10.59 -0.53 11.15
CA LEU A 6 -10.34 0.88 10.82
C LEU A 6 -11.67 1.66 10.96
N VAL A 7 -11.75 2.56 11.94
CA VAL A 7 -13.00 3.27 12.26
C VAL A 7 -13.07 4.61 11.56
N SER A 8 -11.93 5.25 11.34
CA SER A 8 -11.83 6.49 10.60
C SER A 8 -10.48 6.55 9.90
N PHE A 9 -10.48 7.02 8.67
CA PHE A 9 -9.27 7.32 7.91
C PHE A 9 -9.53 8.52 7.02
N ASP A 10 -8.61 9.46 7.06
CA ASP A 10 -8.65 10.69 6.28
C ASP A 10 -7.47 10.64 5.30
N SER A 11 -7.73 10.25 4.06
CA SER A 11 -6.70 10.19 3.01
C SER A 11 -6.11 11.56 2.71
N SER A 12 -6.92 12.63 2.79
CA SER A 12 -6.42 13.99 2.58
C SER A 12 -5.40 14.42 3.63
N ARG A 13 -5.52 13.91 4.86
CA ARG A 13 -4.57 14.18 5.96
C ARG A 13 -3.58 13.05 6.23
N GLY A 14 -3.75 11.88 5.61
CA GLY A 14 -2.86 10.72 5.73
C GLY A 14 -2.89 10.01 7.09
N PHE A 15 -3.97 10.15 7.88
CA PHE A 15 -4.06 9.53 9.20
C PHE A 15 -5.45 8.98 9.53
N GLY A 16 -5.51 8.06 10.49
CA GLY A 16 -6.75 7.44 10.94
C GLY A 16 -6.66 6.83 12.33
N PHE A 17 -7.72 6.11 12.70
CA PHE A 17 -7.83 5.40 13.96
C PHE A 17 -8.37 3.99 13.75
N ILE A 18 -7.68 3.03 14.35
CA ILE A 18 -8.06 1.61 14.36
C ILE A 18 -8.55 1.27 15.76
N ARG A 19 -9.72 0.65 15.83
CA ARG A 19 -10.24 0.13 17.08
C ARG A 19 -9.87 -1.34 17.22
N PRO A 20 -9.05 -1.70 18.20
CA PRO A 20 -8.71 -3.10 18.45
C PRO A 20 -9.97 -3.92 18.77
N GLU A 21 -10.03 -5.16 18.29
CA GLU A 21 -11.12 -6.07 18.65
C GLU A 21 -11.03 -6.52 20.12
N ASP A 22 -9.85 -6.42 20.72
CA ASP A 22 -9.60 -6.64 22.14
C ASP A 22 -10.32 -5.63 23.06
N GLY A 23 -10.99 -4.63 22.50
CA GLY A 23 -11.73 -3.62 23.26
C GLY A 23 -10.85 -2.54 23.89
N GLY A 24 -9.58 -2.49 23.48
CA GLY A 24 -8.60 -1.48 23.91
C GLY A 24 -8.90 -0.06 23.36
N PRO A 25 -8.09 0.93 23.77
CA PRO A 25 -8.19 2.29 23.25
C PRO A 25 -7.94 2.34 21.74
N ASP A 26 -8.51 3.34 21.08
CA ASP A 26 -8.28 3.57 19.65
C ASP A 26 -6.79 3.83 19.39
N VAL A 27 -6.24 3.12 18.41
CA VAL A 27 -4.83 3.15 18.04
C VAL A 27 -4.66 4.07 16.83
N PHE A 28 -3.72 5.01 16.93
CA PHE A 28 -3.43 5.96 15.88
C PHE A 28 -2.70 5.28 14.71
N VAL A 29 -3.09 5.59 13.48
CA VAL A 29 -2.43 5.06 12.27
C VAL A 29 -2.10 6.19 11.29
N HIS A 30 -0.93 6.10 10.65
CA HIS A 30 -0.45 7.07 9.66
C HIS A 30 0.01 6.36 8.39
N VAL A 31 -0.28 6.94 7.22
CA VAL A 31 0.02 6.36 5.89
C VAL A 31 1.51 5.99 5.70
N ASN A 32 2.40 6.76 6.34
CA ASN A 32 3.84 6.49 6.28
C ASN A 32 4.29 5.26 7.10
N ASP A 33 3.53 4.85 8.13
CA ASP A 33 3.93 3.75 9.03
C ASP A 33 3.37 2.38 8.59
N ILE A 34 2.49 2.37 7.59
CA ILE A 34 1.71 1.19 7.19
C ILE A 34 2.17 0.55 5.89
N GLY A 35 2.93 1.25 5.04
CA GLY A 35 3.48 0.69 3.81
C GLY A 35 2.42 0.18 2.82
N LEU A 36 1.15 0.58 3.00
CA LEU A 36 0.01 0.23 2.16
C LEU A 36 -0.48 1.49 1.44
N ASP A 37 -1.02 1.31 0.24
CA ASP A 37 -1.67 2.39 -0.50
C ASP A 37 -2.92 2.91 0.24
N GLU A 38 -3.18 4.21 0.13
CA GLU A 38 -4.33 4.87 0.73
C GLU A 38 -5.68 4.26 0.30
N ASP A 39 -5.73 3.70 -0.92
CA ASP A 39 -6.89 3.01 -1.49
C ASP A 39 -7.27 1.72 -0.75
N GLU A 40 -6.32 1.10 -0.05
CA GLU A 40 -6.53 -0.11 0.73
C GLU A 40 -7.08 0.19 2.13
N LEU A 41 -6.83 1.40 2.65
CA LEU A 41 -7.20 1.88 3.99
C LEU A 41 -8.67 2.32 4.07
N ARG A 42 -9.56 1.37 3.78
CA ARG A 42 -10.99 1.59 3.78
C ARG A 42 -11.57 1.45 5.18
N GLN A 43 -12.36 2.45 5.58
CA GLN A 43 -13.16 2.38 6.80
C GLN A 43 -13.96 1.07 6.85
N GLY A 44 -13.91 0.39 8.00
CA GLY A 44 -14.62 -0.84 8.26
C GLY A 44 -13.88 -2.12 7.84
N ARG A 45 -12.72 -2.01 7.19
CA ARG A 45 -11.80 -3.15 7.01
C ARG A 45 -11.15 -3.54 8.34
N VAL A 46 -10.79 -4.81 8.41
CA VAL A 46 -10.03 -5.38 9.53
C VAL A 46 -8.58 -5.50 9.10
N PHE A 47 -7.69 -5.05 9.97
CA PHE A 47 -6.25 -5.11 9.79
C PHE A 47 -5.61 -5.75 11.01
N GLU A 48 -4.56 -6.51 10.77
CA GLU A 48 -3.57 -6.93 11.77
C GLU A 48 -2.46 -5.90 11.80
N PHE A 49 -2.01 -5.53 12.98
CA PHE A 49 -0.98 -4.53 13.19
C PHE A 49 -0.23 -4.79 14.49
N ASP A 50 0.94 -4.17 14.64
CA ASP A 50 1.63 -4.10 15.91
C ASP A 50 1.41 -2.73 16.55
N VAL A 51 1.13 -2.72 17.85
CA VAL A 51 1.02 -1.49 18.63
C VAL A 51 2.40 -1.14 19.18
N THR A 52 2.84 0.09 18.94
CA THR A 52 4.05 0.65 19.53
C THR A 52 3.76 2.01 20.17
N GLU A 53 4.60 2.44 21.10
CA GLU A 53 4.47 3.74 21.76
C GLU A 53 5.09 4.83 20.88
N GLY A 54 4.30 5.83 20.49
CA GLY A 54 4.76 7.00 19.74
C GLY A 54 4.57 8.29 20.52
N ASP A 55 5.05 9.41 19.95
CA ASP A 55 4.98 10.74 20.58
C ASP A 55 3.55 11.24 20.90
N ARG A 56 2.53 10.62 20.28
CA ARG A 56 1.11 10.94 20.48
C ARG A 56 0.31 9.81 21.13
N GLY A 57 1.00 8.83 21.73
CA GLY A 57 0.39 7.65 22.33
C GLY A 57 0.50 6.39 21.45
N PRO A 58 -0.35 5.38 21.67
CA PRO A 58 -0.25 4.10 20.97
C PRO A 58 -0.48 4.29 19.46
N LYS A 59 0.51 3.89 18.67
CA LYS A 59 0.48 3.91 17.21
C LYS A 59 0.53 2.50 16.63
N ALA A 60 -0.14 2.29 15.50
CA ALA A 60 -0.11 1.04 14.77
C ALA A 60 1.01 1.07 13.71
N ILE A 61 1.78 -0.01 13.64
CA ILE A 61 2.84 -0.24 12.64
C ILE A 61 2.64 -1.61 11.99
N ASN A 62 3.27 -1.84 10.84
CA ASN A 62 3.21 -3.12 10.10
C ASN A 62 1.76 -3.57 9.85
N LEU A 63 0.93 -2.68 9.30
CA LEU A 63 -0.45 -3.04 8.99
C LEU A 63 -0.50 -4.08 7.87
N SER A 64 -1.30 -5.11 8.09
CA SER A 64 -1.59 -6.16 7.10
C SER A 64 -3.09 -6.42 7.08
N ALA A 65 -3.68 -6.51 5.89
CA ALA A 65 -5.11 -6.80 5.76
C ALA A 65 -5.39 -8.28 6.09
N VAL A 66 -6.16 -8.54 7.14
CA VAL A 66 -6.60 -9.90 7.49
C VAL A 66 -7.85 -10.24 6.67
N GLY A 67 -7.83 -11.38 5.95
CA GLY A 67 -8.81 -11.77 4.91
C GLY A 67 -10.30 -11.73 5.31
N GLY A 68 -11.27 -11.80 4.38
CA GLY A 68 -11.21 -12.17 2.96
C GLY A 68 -12.51 -11.82 2.19
N GLY A 69 -12.61 -12.23 0.92
CA GLY A 69 -13.88 -12.20 0.15
C GLY A 69 -14.98 -13.04 0.82
N GLY A 70 -16.30 -12.82 0.69
CA GLY A 70 -17.20 -11.95 -0.12
C GLY A 70 -18.62 -11.95 0.54
N PRO A 71 -19.79 -11.67 -0.11
CA PRO A 71 -20.07 -11.44 -1.54
C PRO A 71 -20.69 -10.06 -1.90
N ALA A 72 -20.53 -9.68 -3.17
CA ALA A 72 -21.41 -8.84 -3.99
C ALA A 72 -22.04 -7.55 -3.40
N ALA A 73 -21.30 -6.45 -3.51
CA ALA A 73 -21.83 -5.25 -4.19
C ALA A 73 -20.65 -4.53 -4.85
N ALA A 74 -20.40 -4.86 -6.11
CA ALA A 74 -19.39 -4.17 -6.91
C ALA A 74 -19.81 -2.71 -7.11
N PRO A 75 -18.94 -1.71 -6.84
CA PRO A 75 -18.74 -0.70 -7.85
C PRO A 75 -17.90 -1.37 -8.95
N ARG A 76 -18.48 -1.41 -10.14
CA ARG A 76 -17.80 -1.81 -11.37
C ARG A 76 -16.62 -0.85 -11.57
N VAL A 77 -15.44 -1.16 -11.07
CA VAL A 77 -14.24 -0.73 -11.79
C VAL A 77 -14.26 -1.58 -13.04
N ARG A 78 -14.62 -0.93 -14.15
CA ARG A 78 -14.53 -1.57 -15.45
C ARG A 78 -13.12 -2.10 -15.55
N LYS A 79 -13.04 -3.42 -15.67
CA LYS A 79 -11.90 -4.15 -16.18
C LYS A 79 -11.52 -3.47 -17.50
N ASP A 80 -10.54 -2.58 -17.48
CA ASP A 80 -9.81 -2.27 -18.69
C ASP A 80 -8.92 -3.49 -18.97
N ARG A 81 -9.56 -4.50 -19.55
CA ARG A 81 -8.90 -5.61 -20.21
C ARG A 81 -8.35 -5.01 -21.50
N GLY A 82 -7.22 -4.31 -21.39
CA GLY A 82 -6.61 -3.61 -22.51
C GLY A 82 -5.70 -2.45 -22.13
N GLY A 83 -5.87 -1.85 -20.94
CA GLY A 83 -5.07 -0.72 -20.48
C GLY A 83 -3.61 -1.08 -20.30
N GLN A 84 -2.79 -0.57 -21.21
CA GLN A 84 -1.35 -0.66 -21.23
C GLN A 84 -0.82 0.03 -19.93
N LEU A 85 0.27 -0.44 -19.33
CA LEU A 85 0.73 0.06 -18.02
C LEU A 85 1.32 1.47 -18.21
N SER A 86 0.93 2.51 -17.45
CA SER A 86 1.55 3.83 -17.70
C SER A 86 3.05 3.78 -17.45
N ALA A 87 3.84 4.57 -18.19
CA ALA A 87 5.29 4.59 -18.01
C ALA A 87 5.72 4.97 -16.58
N ASP A 88 4.94 5.81 -15.90
CA ASP A 88 5.16 6.17 -14.49
C ASP A 88 4.90 5.03 -13.53
N GLU A 89 3.82 4.29 -13.74
CA GLU A 89 3.45 3.13 -12.92
C GLU A 89 4.48 2.01 -13.09
N HIS A 90 4.88 1.74 -14.34
CA HIS A 90 5.90 0.74 -14.64
C HIS A 90 7.24 1.07 -14.01
N ARG A 91 7.65 2.35 -14.05
CA ARG A 91 8.88 2.82 -13.37
C ARG A 91 8.84 2.55 -11.87
N ARG A 92 7.72 2.83 -11.21
CA ARG A 92 7.56 2.61 -9.76
C ARG A 92 7.67 1.13 -9.42
N LEU A 93 6.93 0.27 -10.13
CA LEU A 93 6.96 -1.18 -9.91
C LEU A 93 8.36 -1.78 -10.11
N ILE A 94 9.12 -1.29 -11.09
CA ILE A 94 10.51 -1.73 -11.29
C ILE A 94 11.40 -1.33 -10.10
N THR A 95 11.28 -0.10 -9.59
CA THR A 95 12.08 0.33 -8.43
C THR A 95 11.79 -0.52 -7.20
N GLU A 96 10.51 -0.77 -6.91
CA GLU A 96 10.09 -1.64 -5.81
C GLU A 96 10.65 -3.06 -5.96
N LEU A 97 10.49 -3.65 -7.15
CA LEU A 97 11.00 -4.99 -7.45
C LEU A 97 12.52 -5.10 -7.30
N LEU A 98 13.27 -4.08 -7.73
CA LEU A 98 14.73 -4.11 -7.65
C LEU A 98 15.23 -3.96 -6.21
N LEU A 99 14.59 -3.11 -5.41
CA LEU A 99 14.91 -2.93 -3.99
C LEU A 99 14.59 -4.19 -3.19
N ASP A 100 13.47 -4.87 -3.49
CA ASP A 100 13.09 -6.15 -2.90
C ASP A 100 14.07 -7.27 -3.29
N ALA A 101 14.38 -7.41 -4.59
CA ALA A 101 15.23 -8.48 -5.09
C ALA A 101 16.69 -8.37 -4.64
N SER A 102 17.22 -7.15 -4.52
CA SER A 102 18.61 -6.93 -4.10
C SER A 102 18.78 -5.57 -3.41
N PRO A 103 18.74 -5.53 -2.06
CA PRO A 103 18.93 -4.29 -1.30
C PRO A 103 20.34 -3.71 -1.39
N ALA A 104 21.31 -4.46 -1.95
CA ALA A 104 22.68 -3.99 -2.19
C ALA A 104 22.81 -3.11 -3.45
N LEU A 105 21.77 -3.02 -4.29
CA LEU A 105 21.80 -2.17 -5.48
C LEU A 105 21.90 -0.69 -5.08
N THR A 106 22.82 0.03 -5.71
CA THR A 106 22.92 1.48 -5.50
C THR A 106 21.79 2.21 -6.21
N ALA A 107 21.46 3.42 -5.74
CA ALA A 107 20.45 4.26 -6.37
C ALA A 107 20.75 4.51 -7.87
N GLY A 108 22.03 4.71 -8.23
CA GLY A 108 22.43 4.92 -9.63
C GLY A 108 22.19 3.69 -10.52
N GLU A 109 22.42 2.49 -9.99
CA GLU A 109 22.16 1.23 -10.70
C GLU A 109 20.65 1.01 -10.89
N ILE A 110 19.85 1.29 -9.85
CA ILE A 110 18.38 1.17 -9.91
C ILE A 110 17.80 2.11 -10.98
N LEU A 111 18.24 3.38 -11.00
CA LEU A 111 17.81 4.35 -12.01
C LEU A 111 18.16 3.84 -13.43
N THR A 112 19.39 3.36 -13.62
CA THR A 112 19.86 2.85 -14.91
C THR A 112 19.06 1.64 -15.38
N ILE A 113 18.82 0.67 -14.49
CA ILE A 113 18.07 -0.55 -14.83
C ILE A 113 16.60 -0.20 -15.12
N ARG A 114 15.99 0.66 -14.30
CA ARG A 114 14.61 1.12 -14.48
C ARG A 114 14.41 1.82 -15.81
N GLU A 115 15.28 2.76 -16.16
CA GLU A 115 15.18 3.48 -17.44
C GLU A 115 15.26 2.51 -18.61
N ARG A 116 16.19 1.55 -18.58
CA ARG A 116 16.33 0.53 -19.64
C ARG A 116 15.11 -0.38 -19.75
N LEU A 117 14.56 -0.84 -18.63
CA LEU A 117 13.38 -1.70 -18.63
C LEU A 117 12.11 -0.97 -19.06
N THR A 118 11.98 0.30 -18.67
CA THR A 118 10.86 1.15 -19.09
C THR A 118 10.92 1.41 -20.59
N ALA A 119 12.09 1.81 -21.11
CA ALA A 119 12.30 2.01 -22.54
C ALA A 119 12.04 0.73 -23.34
N PHE A 120 12.51 -0.42 -22.87
CA PHE A 120 12.26 -1.70 -23.52
C PHE A 120 10.77 -2.06 -23.61
N ALA A 121 9.99 -1.76 -22.57
CA ALA A 121 8.56 -2.01 -22.55
C ALA A 121 7.79 -1.01 -23.44
N ASP A 122 8.21 0.26 -23.46
CA ASP A 122 7.67 1.28 -24.37
C ASP A 122 7.89 0.90 -25.85
N GLU A 123 9.11 0.51 -26.22
CA GLU A 123 9.47 0.06 -27.57
C GLU A 123 8.64 -1.13 -28.08
N ARG A 124 8.10 -1.94 -27.15
CA ARG A 124 7.26 -3.10 -27.47
C ARG A 124 5.76 -2.81 -27.38
N GLY A 125 5.37 -1.58 -27.09
CA GLY A 125 3.98 -1.19 -26.89
C GLY A 125 3.35 -1.90 -25.70
N TRP A 126 4.13 -2.09 -24.63
CA TRP A 126 3.63 -2.65 -23.36
C TRP A 126 3.16 -1.56 -22.39
N LEU A 127 3.49 -0.28 -22.68
CA LEU A 127 3.13 0.89 -21.84
C LEU A 127 2.20 1.89 -22.52
N ASP A 128 1.21 2.43 -21.80
CA ASP A 128 0.23 3.44 -22.30
C ASP A 128 0.82 4.86 -22.31
#